data_AF-A0A9E3CIA0-F1
#
_entry.id   AF-A0A9E3CIA0-F1
#
_cell.length_a   1.000
_cell.length_b   1.000
_cell.length_c   1.000
_cell.angle_alpha   90.00
_cell.angle_beta   90.00
_cell.angle_gamma   90.00
#
_symmetry.space_group_name_H-M   'P 1'
#
loop_
_entity.id
_entity.type
_entity.pdbx_description
1 polymer ?
#
loop_
_entity_poly.entity_id
_entity_poly.type
_entity_poly.pdbx_seq_one_letter_code
_entity_poly.pdbx_strand_id
1 'polypeptide(L)'
;MLYSSHSVLGVLFTSPPWKVFLYASAAACLLLLLPAWLLHLHSIPTTSDNLGFFYTYHWSVVYPIIIPLLLAMAVAVSERMNSCVVQLIKDGRITTRPDRNEPSYAEALSRYLQARAKKLVIIAFVITVIVTLADTYDLWIGFIADHVPSSRNPGWDTAFNAQNWGGAYQVQNFSPGDHYLRFKLGNLFFDVIAYLFQGTAFFLGLFWVGKFTLYLMAFARLIGGEDASYQFNPLTSDLDFCMGLKPMGVLFNNFLSITVVLTGLAFLKRLYLIDSGRGQPFGMYLQTSFWNIIQPSKDNPLPFPFNHFTEFFRSGCWGIDGLDVSALIAVVFMTVPIVVICFLPLWQIRTLVDKRRSEELDRLQAEHAEALRLRNYDRVQLVQYEKQCLEKANIWPNGNARAKRYLTIIFALAAGAFAPPLLAIVLAGSFSDGLVKYFKLIFHSRTA
;
A
#
# COMPACT_ATOMS: atom_id res chain seq x y z
N MET A 1 16.10 11.27 15.68
CA MET A 1 16.96 11.10 14.49
C MET A 1 16.17 11.20 13.18
N LEU A 2 15.32 10.22 12.85
CA LEU A 2 14.61 10.13 11.55
C LEU A 2 13.66 11.29 11.21
N TYR A 3 13.02 11.89 12.24
CA TYR A 3 12.02 12.95 12.06
C TYR A 3 12.40 14.28 12.73
N SER A 4 13.66 14.43 13.14
CA SER A 4 14.16 15.63 13.84
C SER A 4 13.97 16.94 13.07
N SER A 5 13.86 16.86 11.74
CA SER A 5 13.63 18.00 10.85
C SER A 5 12.17 18.44 10.73
N HIS A 6 11.23 17.78 11.41
CA HIS A 6 9.81 18.11 11.36
C HIS A 6 9.28 18.33 12.77
N SER A 7 8.78 19.52 13.09
CA SER A 7 8.22 19.82 14.42
C SER A 7 6.98 18.96 14.70
N VAL A 8 5.93 19.11 13.89
CA VAL A 8 4.64 18.43 14.11
C VAL A 8 4.71 16.94 13.74
N LEU A 9 5.19 16.62 12.53
CA LEU A 9 5.29 15.22 12.08
C LEU A 9 6.33 14.45 12.90
N GLY A 10 7.35 15.12 13.43
CA GLY A 10 8.29 14.49 14.34
C GLY A 10 7.62 14.03 15.61
N VAL A 11 6.88 14.92 16.28
CA VAL A 11 6.13 14.57 17.49
C VAL A 11 5.18 13.41 17.23
N LEU A 12 4.46 13.40 16.11
CA LEU A 12 3.54 12.32 15.74
C LEU A 12 4.26 10.98 15.56
N PHE A 13 5.30 10.92 14.72
CA PHE A 13 6.01 9.68 14.37
C PHE A 13 7.04 9.20 15.41
N THR A 14 7.23 9.94 16.50
CA THR A 14 8.02 9.51 17.66
C THR A 14 7.18 9.32 18.92
N SER A 15 5.86 9.49 18.83
CA SER A 15 4.95 9.23 19.95
C SER A 15 4.69 7.73 20.10
N PRO A 16 4.44 7.23 21.33
CA PRO A 16 4.08 5.84 21.53
C PRO A 16 2.89 5.43 20.64
N PRO A 17 2.96 4.32 19.89
CA PRO A 17 1.92 3.92 18.92
C PRO A 17 0.50 3.89 19.48
N TRP A 18 0.34 3.39 20.70
CA TRP A 18 -0.96 3.32 21.36
C TRP A 18 -1.55 4.71 21.65
N LYS A 19 -0.73 5.72 21.95
CA LYS A 19 -1.19 7.11 22.13
C LYS A 19 -1.65 7.69 20.81
N VAL A 20 -0.91 7.41 19.73
CA VAL A 20 -1.29 7.86 18.38
C VAL A 20 -2.63 7.25 17.97
N PHE A 21 -2.84 5.97 18.22
CA PHE A 21 -4.14 5.32 18.01
C PHE A 21 -5.25 6.03 18.80
N LEU A 22 -5.11 6.17 20.11
CA LEU A 22 -6.14 6.77 20.97
C LEU A 22 -6.45 8.21 20.58
N TYR A 23 -5.43 9.04 20.32
CA TYR A 23 -5.64 10.44 19.96
C TYR A 23 -6.21 10.59 18.56
N ALA A 24 -5.77 9.79 17.58
CA ALA A 24 -6.32 9.84 16.23
C ALA A 24 -7.76 9.32 16.19
N SER A 25 -8.08 8.25 16.92
CA SER A 25 -9.46 7.76 17.08
C SER A 25 -10.35 8.77 17.79
N ALA A 26 -9.87 9.37 18.89
CA ALA A 26 -10.62 10.41 19.60
C ALA A 26 -10.84 11.64 18.70
N ALA A 27 -9.84 12.07 17.95
CA ALA A 27 -9.97 13.15 16.97
C ALA A 27 -10.98 12.78 15.88
N ALA A 28 -10.96 11.56 15.35
CA ALA A 28 -11.94 11.10 14.37
C ALA A 28 -13.36 11.11 14.94
N CYS A 29 -13.57 10.64 16.18
CA CYS A 29 -14.87 10.72 16.85
C CYS A 29 -15.30 12.18 17.06
N LEU A 30 -14.40 13.05 17.53
CA LEU A 30 -14.73 14.46 17.79
C LEU A 30 -15.00 15.26 16.51
N LEU A 31 -14.30 14.95 15.41
CA LEU A 31 -14.40 15.69 14.16
C LEU A 31 -15.42 15.11 13.19
N LEU A 32 -15.73 13.81 13.28
CA LEU A 32 -16.67 13.16 12.36
C LEU A 32 -17.96 12.77 13.08
N LEU A 33 -17.86 12.00 14.17
CA LEU A 33 -19.05 11.49 14.86
C LEU A 33 -19.88 12.61 15.50
N LEU A 34 -19.23 13.52 16.23
CA LEU A 34 -19.94 14.60 16.93
C LEU A 34 -20.64 15.57 15.95
N PRO A 35 -19.99 16.08 14.88
CA PRO A 35 -20.68 16.89 13.88
C PRO A 35 -21.78 16.12 13.15
N ALA A 36 -21.57 14.85 12.81
CA ALA A 36 -22.63 14.03 12.22
C ALA A 36 -23.85 13.90 13.14
N TRP A 37 -23.63 13.77 14.45
CA TRP A 37 -24.73 13.71 15.41
C TRP A 37 -25.45 15.06 15.56
N LEU A 38 -24.70 16.15 15.77
CA LEU A 38 -25.24 17.50 15.95
C LEU A 38 -26.06 17.99 14.74
N LEU A 39 -25.63 17.60 13.54
CA LEU A 39 -26.28 17.97 12.28
C LEU A 39 -27.36 16.97 11.87
N HIS A 40 -27.67 15.96 12.70
CA HIS A 40 -28.64 14.90 12.42
C HIS A 40 -28.32 14.06 11.16
N LEU A 41 -27.03 13.94 10.84
CA LEU A 41 -26.49 13.22 9.68
C LEU A 41 -26.10 11.77 10.01
N HIS A 42 -26.31 11.36 11.25
CA HIS A 42 -25.96 10.03 11.73
C HIS A 42 -26.85 8.91 11.13
N SER A 43 -28.08 9.24 10.74
CA SER A 43 -29.04 8.35 10.10
C SER A 43 -29.87 9.14 9.10
N ILE A 44 -29.76 8.81 7.82
CA ILE A 44 -30.49 9.46 6.74
C ILE A 44 -31.23 8.37 5.96
N PRO A 45 -32.49 8.08 6.33
CA PRO A 45 -33.27 7.06 5.65
C PRO A 45 -33.59 7.49 4.21
N THR A 46 -33.51 6.54 3.30
CA THR A 46 -33.94 6.64 1.91
C THR A 46 -35.05 5.60 1.65
N THR A 47 -35.58 5.56 0.43
CA THR A 47 -36.63 4.61 0.04
C THR A 47 -36.18 3.14 0.10
N SER A 48 -34.89 2.86 0.01
CA SER A 48 -34.34 1.50 -0.04
C SER A 48 -33.18 1.23 0.93
N ASP A 49 -32.59 2.26 1.53
CA ASP A 49 -31.39 2.13 2.39
C ASP A 49 -31.25 3.30 3.37
N ASN A 50 -30.15 3.36 4.12
CA ASN A 50 -29.78 4.47 4.98
C ASN A 50 -28.37 4.99 4.62
N LEU A 51 -28.28 6.27 4.29
CA LEU A 51 -27.03 6.95 3.88
C LEU A 51 -26.38 7.71 5.04
N GLY A 52 -26.86 7.53 6.27
CA GLY A 52 -26.31 8.21 7.44
C GLY A 52 -24.93 7.67 7.82
N PHE A 53 -24.17 8.50 8.54
CA PHE A 53 -22.80 8.22 8.96
C PHE A 53 -22.58 6.79 9.50
N PHE A 54 -23.51 6.28 10.31
CA PHE A 54 -23.38 4.95 10.92
C PHE A 54 -23.56 3.79 9.95
N TYR A 55 -24.30 4.00 8.88
CA TYR A 55 -24.64 2.99 7.88
C TYR A 55 -23.58 2.93 6.78
N THR A 56 -22.75 3.97 6.65
CA THR A 56 -21.58 3.96 5.78
C THR A 56 -20.35 3.48 6.53
N TYR A 57 -19.95 2.21 6.32
CA TYR A 57 -18.81 1.54 6.98
C TYR A 57 -17.50 2.36 6.98
N HIS A 58 -17.31 3.25 6.00
CA HIS A 58 -16.06 3.97 5.81
C HIS A 58 -15.94 5.11 6.80
N TRP A 59 -17.03 5.84 6.97
CA TRP A 59 -17.12 6.93 7.90
C TRP A 59 -17.21 6.43 9.35
N SER A 60 -17.95 5.34 9.60
CA SER A 60 -18.16 4.81 10.95
C SER A 60 -17.05 3.89 11.48
N VAL A 61 -16.39 3.13 10.60
CA VAL A 61 -15.37 2.14 11.01
C VAL A 61 -13.98 2.48 10.48
N VAL A 62 -13.86 2.77 9.18
CA VAL A 62 -12.53 2.94 8.56
C VAL A 62 -11.81 4.16 9.14
N TYR A 63 -12.44 5.34 9.13
CA TYR A 63 -11.80 6.55 9.65
C TYR A 63 -11.60 6.60 11.17
N PRO A 64 -12.54 6.12 12.02
CA PRO A 64 -12.35 6.18 13.47
C PRO A 64 -11.50 5.06 14.06
N ILE A 65 -11.39 3.91 13.37
CA ILE A 65 -10.71 2.72 13.91
C ILE A 65 -9.54 2.32 13.02
N ILE A 66 -9.80 2.03 11.74
CA ILE A 66 -8.79 1.40 10.87
C ILE A 66 -7.66 2.37 10.52
N ILE A 67 -7.96 3.63 10.15
CA ILE A 67 -6.95 4.64 9.82
C ILE A 67 -6.07 4.98 11.04
N PRO A 68 -6.60 5.25 12.24
CA PRO A 68 -5.82 5.37 13.47
C PRO A 68 -4.94 4.17 13.76
N LEU A 69 -5.46 2.95 13.55
CA LEU A 69 -4.69 1.71 13.75
C LEU A 69 -3.52 1.63 12.77
N LEU A 70 -3.75 1.91 11.48
CA LEU A 70 -2.71 1.93 10.46
C LEU A 70 -1.65 3.00 10.74
N LEU A 71 -2.07 4.17 11.21
CA LEU A 71 -1.15 5.23 11.63
C LEU A 71 -0.31 4.80 12.84
N ALA A 72 -0.90 4.16 13.85
CA ALA A 72 -0.17 3.61 14.98
C ALA A 72 0.82 2.53 14.56
N MET A 73 0.43 1.63 13.65
CA MET A 73 1.34 0.63 13.08
C MET A 73 2.50 1.30 12.31
N ALA A 74 2.21 2.33 11.53
CA ALA A 74 3.21 3.10 10.80
C ALA A 74 4.24 3.75 11.74
N VAL A 75 3.76 4.32 12.86
CA VAL A 75 4.61 4.88 13.93
C VAL A 75 5.48 3.79 14.58
N ALA A 76 4.90 2.62 14.90
CA ALA A 76 5.65 1.49 15.46
C ALA A 76 6.76 0.99 14.52
N VAL A 77 6.51 0.99 13.20
CA VAL A 77 7.53 0.70 12.19
C VAL A 77 8.60 1.78 12.19
N SER A 78 8.20 3.04 12.21
CA SER A 78 9.09 4.21 12.23
C SER A 78 10.04 4.24 13.42
N GLU A 79 9.58 3.86 14.62
CA GLU A 79 10.42 3.72 15.81
C GLU A 79 11.49 2.65 15.62
N ARG A 80 11.12 1.51 15.01
CA ARG A 80 12.03 0.37 14.78
C ARG A 80 13.11 0.66 13.74
N MET A 81 12.86 1.56 12.79
CA MET A 81 13.84 1.90 11.74
C MET A 81 15.21 2.30 12.33
N ASN A 82 15.22 3.11 13.39
CA ASN A 82 16.47 3.53 14.03
C ASN A 82 17.15 2.36 14.75
N SER A 83 16.38 1.57 15.49
CA SER A 83 16.89 0.40 16.21
C SER A 83 17.49 -0.64 15.26
N CYS A 84 16.90 -0.85 14.08
CA CYS A 84 17.45 -1.74 13.06
C CYS A 84 18.85 -1.30 12.60
N VAL A 85 19.05 0.01 12.34
CA VAL A 85 20.35 0.55 11.93
C VAL A 85 21.39 0.40 13.04
N VAL A 86 21.02 0.78 14.26
CA VAL A 86 21.90 0.67 15.43
C VAL A 86 22.31 -0.80 15.66
N GLN A 87 21.37 -1.73 15.51
CA GLN A 87 21.66 -3.16 15.62
C GLN A 87 22.64 -3.63 14.54
N LEU A 88 22.42 -3.28 13.26
CA LEU A 88 23.33 -3.65 12.18
C LEU A 88 24.76 -3.09 12.37
N ILE A 89 24.90 -1.89 12.92
CA ILE A 89 26.20 -1.31 13.26
C ILE A 89 26.84 -2.08 14.42
N LYS A 90 26.09 -2.31 15.50
CA LYS A 90 26.57 -3.03 16.70
C LYS A 90 27.02 -4.46 16.37
N ASP A 91 26.31 -5.13 15.47
CA ASP A 91 26.60 -6.49 15.02
C ASP A 91 27.75 -6.54 13.99
N GLY A 92 28.39 -5.40 13.70
CA GLY A 92 29.50 -5.27 12.74
C GLY A 92 29.10 -5.54 11.29
N ARG A 93 27.79 -5.57 10.99
CA ARG A 93 27.26 -5.80 9.63
C ARG A 93 27.44 -4.56 8.77
N ILE A 94 27.44 -3.38 9.38
CA ILE A 94 27.78 -2.12 8.70
C ILE A 94 28.97 -1.51 9.42
N THR A 95 30.04 -1.26 8.67
CA THR A 95 31.27 -0.67 9.19
C THR A 95 31.69 0.52 8.34
N THR A 96 32.31 1.52 8.96
CA THR A 96 32.97 2.62 8.24
C THR A 96 34.26 2.09 7.65
N ARG A 97 34.55 2.41 6.38
CA ARG A 97 35.82 1.98 5.80
C ARG A 97 37.00 2.71 6.47
N PRO A 98 38.11 2.01 6.76
CA PRO A 98 39.22 2.57 7.52
C PRO A 98 39.97 3.70 6.80
N ASP A 99 39.82 3.80 5.48
CA ASP A 99 40.45 4.80 4.62
C ASP A 99 39.71 6.14 4.59
N ARG A 100 38.53 6.25 5.22
CA ARG A 100 37.71 7.46 5.18
C ARG A 100 37.38 8.01 6.56
N ASN A 101 37.67 9.29 6.77
CA ASN A 101 37.30 10.05 7.97
C ASN A 101 35.84 10.53 7.87
N GLU A 102 34.91 9.60 7.94
CA GLU A 102 33.48 9.83 7.74
C GLU A 102 32.72 9.72 9.08
N PRO A 103 31.58 10.43 9.22
CA PRO A 103 30.76 10.34 10.42
C PRO A 103 30.23 8.91 10.61
N SER A 104 29.59 8.64 11.74
CA SER A 104 28.93 7.34 11.93
C SER A 104 27.89 7.08 10.84
N TYR A 105 27.70 5.82 10.43
CA TYR A 105 26.71 5.45 9.41
C TYR A 105 25.30 5.98 9.75
N ALA A 106 24.92 5.88 11.02
CA ALA A 106 23.66 6.39 11.50
C ALA A 106 23.58 7.91 11.23
N GLU A 107 24.60 8.68 11.60
CA GLU A 107 24.62 10.12 11.38
C GLU A 107 24.54 10.50 9.89
N ALA A 108 25.30 9.82 9.01
CA ALA A 108 25.20 10.03 7.56
C ALA A 108 23.80 9.72 7.02
N LEU A 109 23.17 8.63 7.49
CA LEU A 109 21.80 8.29 7.16
C LEU A 109 20.82 9.39 7.61
N SER A 110 20.99 9.91 8.83
CA SER A 110 20.16 11.00 9.35
C SER A 110 20.31 12.27 8.52
N ARG A 111 21.54 12.68 8.19
CA ARG A 111 21.81 13.86 7.34
C ARG A 111 21.16 13.70 5.96
N TYR A 112 21.27 12.51 5.35
CA TYR A 112 20.63 12.22 4.06
C TYR A 112 19.10 12.37 4.12
N LEU A 113 18.49 11.88 5.20
CA LEU A 113 17.04 11.96 5.41
C LEU A 113 16.55 13.37 5.74
N GLN A 114 17.33 14.13 6.50
CA GLN A 114 17.04 15.54 6.82
C GLN A 114 17.11 16.41 5.56
N ALA A 115 18.12 16.21 4.70
CA ALA A 115 18.30 16.98 3.47
C ALA A 115 17.11 16.87 2.49
N ARG A 116 16.38 15.75 2.54
CA ARG A 116 15.21 15.49 1.66
C ARG A 116 13.87 15.69 2.35
N ALA A 117 13.87 15.93 3.66
CA ALA A 117 12.65 15.94 4.47
C ALA A 117 11.66 17.02 4.01
N LYS A 118 12.13 18.25 3.75
CA LYS A 118 11.27 19.36 3.28
C LYS A 118 10.65 19.07 1.91
N LYS A 119 11.44 18.53 0.97
CA LYS A 119 10.96 18.18 -0.37
C LYS A 119 9.87 17.11 -0.30
N LEU A 120 10.05 16.09 0.54
CA LEU A 120 9.06 15.04 0.74
C LEU A 120 7.72 15.59 1.25
N VAL A 121 7.74 16.48 2.24
CA VAL A 121 6.52 17.12 2.76
C VAL A 121 5.79 17.89 1.65
N ILE A 122 6.51 18.68 0.87
CA ILE A 122 5.92 19.46 -0.23
C ILE A 122 5.29 18.53 -1.28
N ILE A 123 6.00 17.48 -1.70
CA ILE A 123 5.51 16.53 -2.69
C ILE A 123 4.26 15.81 -2.17
N ALA A 124 4.29 15.30 -0.93
CA ALA A 124 3.15 14.63 -0.33
C ALA A 124 1.93 15.58 -0.25
N PHE A 125 2.15 16.83 0.17
CA PHE A 125 1.09 17.84 0.25
C PHE A 125 0.47 18.14 -1.12
N VAL A 126 1.29 18.39 -2.15
CA VAL A 126 0.81 18.67 -3.51
C VAL A 126 -0.01 17.50 -4.06
N ILE A 127 0.48 16.27 -3.90
CA ILE A 127 -0.27 15.08 -4.35
C ILE A 127 -1.60 14.96 -3.60
N THR A 128 -1.60 15.14 -2.28
CA THR A 128 -2.84 15.12 -1.48
C THR A 128 -3.85 16.16 -1.95
N VAL A 129 -3.42 17.39 -2.23
CA VAL A 129 -4.30 18.45 -2.72
C VAL A 129 -4.89 18.06 -4.08
N ILE A 130 -4.08 17.56 -5.01
CA ILE A 130 -4.56 17.12 -6.33
C ILE A 130 -5.59 16.00 -6.20
N VAL A 131 -5.30 14.98 -5.37
CA VAL A 131 -6.21 13.85 -5.15
C VAL A 131 -7.50 14.33 -4.47
N THR A 132 -7.42 15.19 -3.46
CA THR A 132 -8.60 15.70 -2.74
C THR A 132 -9.46 16.59 -3.62
N LEU A 133 -8.86 17.42 -4.49
CA LEU A 133 -9.60 18.24 -5.45
C LEU A 133 -10.31 17.39 -6.51
N ALA A 134 -9.63 16.34 -7.02
CA ALA A 134 -10.27 15.39 -7.93
C ALA A 134 -11.43 14.65 -7.25
N ASP A 135 -11.29 14.32 -5.97
CA ASP A 135 -12.28 13.59 -5.15
C ASP A 135 -13.47 14.41 -4.69
N THR A 136 -13.30 15.72 -4.58
CA THR A 136 -14.38 16.65 -4.22
C THR A 136 -15.01 17.34 -5.42
N TYR A 137 -14.51 17.12 -6.64
CA TYR A 137 -14.94 17.86 -7.84
C TYR A 137 -16.46 17.75 -8.09
N ASP A 138 -16.99 16.53 -8.07
CA ASP A 138 -18.42 16.27 -8.30
C ASP A 138 -19.29 16.87 -7.17
N LEU A 139 -18.78 16.91 -5.94
CA LEU A 139 -19.46 17.55 -4.80
C LEU A 139 -19.61 19.06 -5.01
N TRP A 140 -18.53 19.73 -5.41
CA TRP A 140 -18.55 21.19 -5.63
C TRP A 140 -19.47 21.57 -6.78
N ILE A 141 -19.48 20.80 -7.86
CA ILE A 141 -20.42 21.00 -8.96
C ILE A 141 -21.85 20.82 -8.49
N GLY A 142 -22.14 19.76 -7.73
CA GLY A 142 -23.48 19.53 -7.21
C GLY A 142 -23.96 20.60 -6.26
N PHE A 143 -23.08 21.15 -5.42
CA PHE A 143 -23.40 22.25 -4.52
C PHE A 143 -23.75 23.56 -5.27
N ILE A 144 -22.99 23.88 -6.33
CA ILE A 144 -23.12 25.12 -7.09
C ILE A 144 -24.28 25.06 -8.10
N ALA A 145 -24.41 23.94 -8.81
CA ALA A 145 -25.36 23.83 -9.92
C ALA A 145 -26.79 23.46 -9.48
N ASP A 146 -27.00 23.07 -8.22
CA ASP A 146 -28.26 22.55 -7.66
C ASP A 146 -28.90 21.39 -8.46
N HIS A 147 -28.20 20.87 -9.48
CA HIS A 147 -28.53 19.72 -10.31
C HIS A 147 -27.22 19.08 -10.77
N VAL A 148 -27.01 17.82 -10.41
CA VAL A 148 -26.05 16.95 -11.12
C VAL A 148 -26.87 15.99 -11.96
N PRO A 149 -26.53 15.76 -13.25
CA PRO A 149 -27.27 14.83 -14.09
C PRO A 149 -27.44 13.46 -13.42
N SER A 150 -28.68 12.96 -13.44
CA SER A 150 -29.21 11.79 -12.73
C SER A 150 -28.60 10.43 -13.11
N SER A 151 -27.53 10.41 -13.90
CA SER A 151 -26.90 9.19 -14.42
C SER A 151 -25.69 8.72 -13.63
N ARG A 152 -25.20 9.49 -12.66
CA ARG A 152 -24.14 9.05 -11.74
C ARG A 152 -24.76 8.74 -10.39
N ASN A 153 -24.76 7.46 -9.98
CA ASN A 153 -25.05 7.12 -8.59
C ASN A 153 -24.04 7.86 -7.69
N PRO A 154 -24.48 8.41 -6.55
CA PRO A 154 -23.58 9.06 -5.61
C PRO A 154 -22.47 8.10 -5.20
N GLY A 155 -21.23 8.53 -5.41
CA GLY A 155 -20.04 7.80 -5.01
C GLY A 155 -19.90 7.72 -3.49
N TRP A 156 -19.10 6.75 -3.06
CA TRP A 156 -18.65 6.53 -1.67
C TRP A 156 -18.09 7.79 -0.99
N ASP A 157 -17.55 8.68 -1.80
CA ASP A 157 -16.58 9.72 -1.50
C ASP A 157 -17.26 10.92 -0.86
N THR A 158 -18.47 11.22 -1.31
CA THR A 158 -19.28 12.32 -0.80
C THR A 158 -19.83 11.93 0.57
N ALA A 159 -19.40 12.64 1.61
CA ALA A 159 -19.98 12.48 2.93
C ALA A 159 -21.50 12.71 2.87
N PHE A 160 -21.99 13.61 2.00
CA PHE A 160 -23.41 13.72 1.63
C PHE A 160 -23.68 13.99 0.14
N ASN A 161 -24.66 13.24 -0.41
CA ASN A 161 -25.06 13.28 -1.81
C ASN A 161 -25.77 14.60 -2.20
N ALA A 162 -25.12 15.45 -2.99
CA ALA A 162 -25.71 16.67 -3.58
C ALA A 162 -26.91 16.42 -4.52
N GLN A 163 -27.03 15.24 -5.14
CA GLN A 163 -28.11 14.91 -6.09
C GLN A 163 -29.48 14.69 -5.43
N ASN A 164 -29.51 14.33 -4.15
CA ASN A 164 -30.75 13.97 -3.47
C ASN A 164 -31.44 15.13 -2.76
N TRP A 165 -30.89 16.34 -2.86
CA TRP A 165 -31.36 17.49 -2.08
C TRP A 165 -32.80 17.87 -2.43
N GLY A 166 -33.23 17.66 -3.69
CA GLY A 166 -34.58 18.00 -4.14
C GLY A 166 -35.66 16.93 -4.03
N GLY A 167 -35.31 15.63 -3.92
CA GLY A 167 -36.26 14.52 -4.10
C GLY A 167 -36.37 13.52 -2.95
N ALA A 168 -35.24 13.00 -2.43
CA ALA A 168 -35.26 12.02 -1.35
C ALA A 168 -35.57 12.64 0.04
N TYR A 169 -35.36 13.95 0.18
CA TYR A 169 -35.75 14.73 1.37
C TYR A 169 -37.16 15.30 1.30
N GLN A 170 -37.93 14.99 0.23
CA GLN A 170 -39.39 15.16 0.25
C GLN A 170 -40.08 14.06 1.07
N VAL A 171 -39.52 13.73 2.25
CA VAL A 171 -40.34 13.15 3.30
C VAL A 171 -41.45 14.18 3.55
N GLN A 172 -42.70 13.76 3.37
CA GLN A 172 -43.91 14.56 3.14
C GLN A 172 -44.24 15.68 4.17
N ASN A 173 -43.37 16.02 5.13
CA ASN A 173 -43.64 16.91 6.25
C ASN A 173 -42.60 18.03 6.48
N PHE A 174 -41.59 18.24 5.61
CA PHE A 174 -40.63 19.34 5.79
C PHE A 174 -41.03 20.59 5.00
N SER A 175 -41.34 21.68 5.72
CA SER A 175 -41.73 22.97 5.13
C SER A 175 -40.60 23.55 4.26
N PRO A 176 -40.86 23.85 2.96
CA PRO A 176 -39.87 24.35 2.03
C PRO A 176 -39.58 25.82 2.32
N GLY A 177 -38.34 26.15 2.67
CA GLY A 177 -37.92 27.52 2.98
C GLY A 177 -36.63 27.54 3.79
N ASP A 178 -36.74 27.71 5.11
CA ASP A 178 -35.57 27.91 5.98
C ASP A 178 -34.87 26.62 6.42
N HIS A 179 -35.61 25.52 6.51
CA HIS A 179 -35.03 24.23 6.90
C HIS A 179 -34.11 23.70 5.80
N TYR A 180 -34.51 23.79 4.53
CA TYR A 180 -33.73 23.32 3.39
C TYR A 180 -32.33 23.97 3.33
N LEU A 181 -32.26 25.30 3.44
CA LEU A 181 -30.98 26.02 3.37
C LEU A 181 -30.06 25.71 4.57
N ARG A 182 -30.62 25.59 5.78
CA ARG A 182 -29.85 25.21 6.98
C ARG A 182 -29.30 23.79 6.88
N PHE A 183 -30.07 22.84 6.32
CA PHE A 183 -29.59 21.48 6.06
C PHE A 183 -28.53 21.44 4.96
N LYS A 184 -28.69 22.21 3.87
CA LYS A 184 -27.70 22.36 2.78
C LYS A 184 -26.35 22.88 3.29
N LEU A 185 -26.34 23.93 4.11
CA LEU A 185 -25.11 24.48 4.68
C LEU A 185 -24.49 23.59 5.77
N GLY A 186 -25.33 22.91 6.57
CA GLY A 186 -24.88 21.93 7.55
C GLY A 186 -24.17 20.75 6.90
N ASN A 187 -24.73 20.21 5.82
CA ASN A 187 -24.12 19.15 5.02
C ASN A 187 -22.78 19.58 4.43
N LEU A 188 -22.73 20.74 3.77
CA LEU A 188 -21.49 21.27 3.20
C LEU A 188 -20.41 21.44 4.28
N PHE A 189 -20.78 21.98 5.44
CA PHE A 189 -19.84 22.15 6.56
C PHE A 189 -19.28 20.81 7.03
N PHE A 190 -20.14 19.80 7.16
CA PHE A 190 -19.71 18.44 7.49
C PHE A 190 -18.79 17.86 6.42
N ASP A 191 -19.14 17.98 5.14
CA ASP A 191 -18.34 17.49 4.01
C ASP A 191 -16.93 18.11 4.06
N VAL A 192 -16.83 19.43 4.26
CA VAL A 192 -15.53 20.12 4.40
C VAL A 192 -14.68 19.49 5.51
N ILE A 193 -15.27 19.18 6.67
CA ILE A 193 -14.55 18.53 7.77
C ILE A 193 -14.14 17.10 7.39
N ALA A 194 -15.06 16.33 6.80
CA ALA A 194 -14.85 14.95 6.40
C ALA A 194 -13.71 14.82 5.37
N TYR A 195 -13.72 15.68 4.35
CA TYR A 195 -12.68 15.71 3.32
C TYR A 195 -11.35 16.29 3.82
N LEU A 196 -11.36 17.22 4.77
CA LEU A 196 -10.14 17.66 5.44
C LEU A 196 -9.49 16.51 6.23
N PHE A 197 -10.31 15.71 6.91
CA PHE A 197 -9.85 14.53 7.64
C PHE A 197 -9.29 13.47 6.68
N GLN A 198 -10.01 13.15 5.61
CA GLN A 198 -9.56 12.25 4.55
C GLN A 198 -8.26 12.73 3.90
N GLY A 199 -8.18 14.00 3.51
CA GLY A 199 -6.98 14.60 2.94
C GLY A 199 -5.78 14.50 3.89
N THR A 200 -6.01 14.73 5.19
CA THR A 200 -4.98 14.55 6.23
C THR A 200 -4.49 13.10 6.28
N ALA A 201 -5.40 12.11 6.22
CA ALA A 201 -5.04 10.69 6.20
C ALA A 201 -4.20 10.34 4.95
N PHE A 202 -4.59 10.82 3.76
CA PHE A 202 -3.81 10.65 2.53
C PHE A 202 -2.43 11.27 2.62
N PHE A 203 -2.33 12.49 3.14
CA PHE A 203 -1.05 13.18 3.34
C PHE A 203 -0.13 12.38 4.26
N LEU A 204 -0.63 11.92 5.41
CA LEU A 204 0.15 11.14 6.37
C LEU A 204 0.61 9.80 5.77
N GLY A 205 -0.26 9.13 5.02
CA GLY A 205 0.06 7.88 4.32
C GLY A 205 1.17 8.08 3.28
N LEU A 206 1.01 9.05 2.37
CA LEU A 206 2.00 9.37 1.34
C LEU A 206 3.34 9.81 1.94
N PHE A 207 3.30 10.65 2.97
CA PHE A 207 4.49 11.08 3.68
C PHE A 207 5.22 9.89 4.32
N TRP A 208 4.51 8.98 4.99
CA TRP A 208 5.12 7.81 5.62
C TRP A 208 5.74 6.85 4.59
N VAL A 209 5.02 6.51 3.52
CA VAL A 209 5.53 5.65 2.43
C VAL A 209 6.77 6.27 1.80
N GLY A 210 6.73 7.57 1.49
CA GLY A 210 7.87 8.27 0.92
C GLY A 210 9.05 8.36 1.90
N LYS A 211 8.80 8.53 3.20
CA LYS A 211 9.87 8.54 4.21
C LYS A 211 10.55 7.18 4.34
N PHE A 212 9.76 6.11 4.39
CA PHE A 212 10.26 4.74 4.43
C PHE A 212 11.10 4.40 3.19
N THR A 213 10.64 4.85 2.03
CA THR A 213 11.39 4.74 0.78
C THR A 213 12.73 5.45 0.83
N LEU A 214 12.72 6.72 1.23
CA LEU A 214 13.96 7.51 1.32
C LEU A 214 14.95 6.85 2.28
N TYR A 215 14.46 6.24 3.35
CA TYR A 215 15.28 5.44 4.27
C TYR A 215 15.91 4.23 3.56
N LEU A 216 15.14 3.43 2.80
CA LEU A 216 15.70 2.28 2.07
C LEU A 216 16.70 2.72 0.99
N MET A 217 16.40 3.79 0.25
CA MET A 217 17.31 4.34 -0.76
C MET A 217 18.61 4.85 -0.12
N ALA A 218 18.49 5.58 0.99
CA ALA A 218 19.65 6.06 1.74
C ALA A 218 20.48 4.89 2.26
N PHE A 219 19.81 3.88 2.81
CA PHE A 219 20.45 2.67 3.31
C PHE A 219 21.29 2.00 2.22
N ALA A 220 20.67 1.72 1.07
CA ALA A 220 21.30 1.08 -0.08
C ALA A 220 22.47 1.90 -0.64
N ARG A 221 22.29 3.21 -0.79
CA ARG A 221 23.29 4.09 -1.39
C ARG A 221 24.53 4.24 -0.51
N LEU A 222 24.35 4.35 0.80
CA LEU A 222 25.47 4.54 1.74
C LEU A 222 26.38 3.30 1.85
N ILE A 223 25.83 2.09 1.70
CA ILE A 223 26.60 0.83 1.75
C ILE A 223 27.10 0.37 0.36
N GLY A 224 26.62 0.98 -0.71
CA GLY A 224 26.64 0.38 -2.06
C GLY A 224 27.03 1.21 -3.26
N GLY A 225 27.17 2.53 -3.11
CA GLY A 225 27.67 3.36 -4.19
C GLY A 225 29.10 3.01 -4.59
N GLU A 226 29.50 3.44 -5.80
CA GLU A 226 30.88 3.34 -6.30
C GLU A 226 31.89 3.95 -5.31
N ASP A 227 31.47 5.01 -4.60
CA ASP A 227 32.21 5.67 -3.51
C ASP A 227 31.56 5.47 -2.13
N ALA A 228 31.06 4.27 -1.84
CA ALA A 228 30.48 4.00 -0.53
C ALA A 228 31.51 4.13 0.59
N SER A 229 31.32 5.13 1.46
CA SER A 229 32.13 5.31 2.67
C SER A 229 31.92 4.24 3.74
N TYR A 230 30.93 3.37 3.53
CA TYR A 230 30.57 2.29 4.43
C TYR A 230 30.57 0.96 3.69
N GLN A 231 30.81 -0.11 4.42
CA GLN A 231 30.83 -1.46 3.91
C GLN A 231 29.79 -2.32 4.63
N PHE A 232 29.06 -3.10 3.84
CA PHE A 232 28.23 -4.19 4.34
C PHE A 232 29.06 -5.47 4.44
N ASN A 233 29.12 -6.06 5.63
CA ASN A 233 29.83 -7.30 5.91
C ASN A 233 28.80 -8.43 6.11
N PRO A 234 28.57 -9.30 5.11
CA PRO A 234 27.60 -10.37 5.24
C PRO A 234 27.99 -11.35 6.35
N LEU A 235 27.01 -11.92 7.04
CA LEU A 235 27.23 -13.04 7.95
C LEU A 235 27.29 -14.33 7.13
N THR A 236 28.47 -14.91 6.99
CA THR A 236 28.74 -16.11 6.17
C THR A 236 28.20 -17.40 6.80
N SER A 237 28.16 -17.45 8.13
CA SER A 237 27.62 -18.57 8.93
C SER A 237 26.24 -18.24 9.52
N ASP A 238 25.37 -17.60 8.74
CA ASP A 238 24.01 -17.26 9.17
C ASP A 238 23.06 -18.46 9.07
N LEU A 239 22.64 -19.00 10.23
CA LEU A 239 21.66 -20.10 10.31
C LEU A 239 20.28 -19.72 9.75
N ASP A 240 19.93 -18.43 9.77
CA ASP A 240 18.69 -17.92 9.20
C ASP A 240 18.82 -17.66 7.68
N PHE A 241 20.01 -17.88 7.10
CA PHE A 241 20.29 -17.69 5.68
C PHE A 241 19.90 -16.27 5.20
N CYS A 242 20.11 -15.24 6.02
CA CYS A 242 19.72 -13.85 5.73
C CYS A 242 20.94 -12.90 5.65
N MET A 243 22.16 -13.44 5.68
CA MET A 243 23.43 -12.68 5.67
C MET A 243 23.50 -11.61 6.78
N GLY A 244 22.79 -11.78 7.89
CA GLY A 244 22.72 -10.79 8.97
C GLY A 244 21.76 -9.61 8.72
N LEU A 245 20.92 -9.64 7.67
CA LEU A 245 19.94 -8.59 7.35
C LEU A 245 18.57 -8.79 8.02
N LYS A 246 18.45 -9.74 8.94
CA LYS A 246 17.20 -10.06 9.65
C LYS A 246 16.50 -8.81 10.25
N PRO A 247 17.20 -7.83 10.89
CA PRO A 247 16.54 -6.63 11.39
C PRO A 247 15.83 -5.82 10.29
N MET A 248 16.47 -5.67 9.12
CA MET A 248 15.86 -4.99 7.96
C MET A 248 14.72 -5.80 7.37
N GLY A 249 14.84 -7.13 7.39
CA GLY A 249 13.76 -8.03 7.03
C GLY A 249 12.51 -7.80 7.87
N VAL A 250 12.62 -7.87 9.19
CA VAL A 250 11.49 -7.66 10.10
C VAL A 250 10.82 -6.30 9.85
N LEU A 251 11.63 -5.25 9.71
CA LEU A 251 11.14 -3.91 9.39
C LEU A 251 10.33 -3.89 8.09
N PHE A 252 10.86 -4.53 7.05
CA PHE A 252 10.23 -4.61 5.75
C PHE A 252 8.93 -5.43 5.75
N ASN A 253 8.86 -6.54 6.49
CA ASN A 253 7.62 -7.31 6.63
C ASN A 253 6.50 -6.49 7.28
N ASN A 254 6.83 -5.70 8.30
CA ASN A 254 5.84 -4.85 8.96
C ASN A 254 5.31 -3.79 8.00
N PHE A 255 6.21 -3.16 7.23
CA PHE A 255 5.83 -2.21 6.18
C PHE A 255 4.93 -2.85 5.12
N LEU A 256 5.28 -4.05 4.64
CA LEU A 256 4.47 -4.79 3.67
C LEU A 256 3.11 -5.20 4.21
N SER A 257 3.03 -5.54 5.50
CA SER A 257 1.76 -5.90 6.14
C SER A 257 0.80 -4.72 6.16
N ILE A 258 1.26 -3.52 6.55
CA ILE A 258 0.49 -2.27 6.50
C ILE A 258 0.03 -2.00 5.06
N THR A 259 0.95 -2.15 4.12
CA THR A 259 0.69 -2.00 2.69
C THR A 259 -0.39 -2.94 2.17
N VAL A 260 -0.36 -4.22 2.56
CA VAL A 260 -1.37 -5.22 2.16
C VAL A 260 -2.73 -4.82 2.71
N VAL A 261 -2.81 -4.35 3.95
CA VAL A 261 -4.07 -3.86 4.54
C VAL A 261 -4.59 -2.64 3.77
N LEU A 262 -3.74 -1.63 3.49
CA LEU A 262 -4.11 -0.45 2.70
C LEU A 262 -4.62 -0.83 1.29
N THR A 263 -3.91 -1.73 0.62
CA THR A 263 -4.28 -2.22 -0.71
C THR A 263 -5.57 -3.04 -0.65
N GLY A 264 -5.75 -3.83 0.41
CA GLY A 264 -6.98 -4.59 0.67
C GLY A 264 -8.18 -3.68 0.90
N LEU A 265 -8.01 -2.58 1.65
CA LEU A 265 -9.06 -1.56 1.82
C LEU A 265 -9.40 -0.87 0.49
N ALA A 266 -8.40 -0.54 -0.33
CA ALA A 266 -8.62 0.01 -1.67
C ALA A 266 -9.36 -0.98 -2.58
N PHE A 267 -9.02 -2.27 -2.49
CA PHE A 267 -9.72 -3.33 -3.20
C PHE A 267 -11.17 -3.50 -2.72
N LEU A 268 -11.42 -3.55 -1.41
CA LEU A 268 -12.77 -3.57 -0.85
C LEU A 268 -13.57 -2.33 -1.27
N LYS A 269 -12.92 -1.16 -1.30
CA LYS A 269 -13.51 0.08 -1.84
C LYS A 269 -13.94 -0.13 -3.30
N ARG A 270 -13.09 -0.76 -4.11
CA ARG A 270 -13.44 -1.07 -5.50
C ARG A 270 -14.66 -1.98 -5.59
N LEU A 271 -14.75 -3.00 -4.75
CA LEU A 271 -15.85 -3.98 -4.86
C LEU A 271 -17.21 -3.38 -4.58
N TYR A 272 -17.33 -2.54 -3.55
CA TYR A 272 -18.62 -1.93 -3.24
C TYR A 272 -18.99 -0.80 -4.18
N LEU A 273 -18.03 -0.09 -4.80
CA LEU A 273 -18.35 0.83 -5.90
C LEU A 273 -19.02 0.10 -7.07
N ILE A 274 -18.58 -1.13 -7.34
CA ILE A 274 -19.17 -1.95 -8.42
C ILE A 274 -20.58 -2.42 -8.04
N ASP A 275 -20.76 -2.85 -6.79
CA ASP A 275 -22.06 -3.26 -6.24
C ASP A 275 -23.07 -2.10 -6.31
N SER A 276 -22.66 -0.92 -5.83
CA SER A 276 -23.48 0.29 -5.76
C SER A 276 -23.76 0.90 -7.14
N GLY A 277 -22.79 0.85 -8.06
CA GLY A 277 -22.92 1.44 -9.39
C GLY A 277 -23.82 0.65 -10.34
N ARG A 278 -24.06 -0.65 -10.08
CA ARG A 278 -24.78 -1.54 -11.01
C ARG A 278 -26.09 -2.11 -10.50
N GLY A 279 -26.38 -1.95 -9.20
CA GLY A 279 -27.54 -2.57 -8.58
C GLY A 279 -27.54 -4.10 -8.69
N GLN A 280 -26.35 -4.70 -8.91
CA GLN A 280 -26.16 -6.15 -8.98
C GLN A 280 -25.22 -6.58 -7.87
N PRO A 281 -25.56 -7.66 -7.12
CA PRO A 281 -24.66 -8.20 -6.11
C PRO A 281 -23.28 -8.50 -6.68
N PHE A 282 -22.22 -8.09 -5.97
CA PHE A 282 -20.83 -8.31 -6.37
C PHE A 282 -20.53 -9.76 -6.83
N GLY A 283 -21.12 -10.75 -6.15
CA GLY A 283 -20.97 -12.17 -6.52
C GLY A 283 -21.51 -12.49 -7.92
N MET A 284 -22.66 -11.91 -8.29
CA MET A 284 -23.19 -12.04 -9.66
C MET A 284 -22.33 -11.29 -10.66
N TYR A 285 -21.79 -10.12 -10.31
CA TYR A 285 -20.86 -9.39 -11.18
C TYR A 285 -19.60 -10.21 -11.46
N LEU A 286 -18.97 -10.80 -10.44
CA LEU A 286 -17.81 -11.66 -10.62
C LEU A 286 -18.15 -12.88 -11.45
N GLN A 287 -19.26 -13.56 -11.15
CA GLN A 287 -19.69 -14.74 -11.89
C GLN A 287 -19.93 -14.42 -13.36
N THR A 288 -20.63 -13.33 -13.65
CA THR A 288 -20.92 -12.86 -15.01
C THR A 288 -19.64 -12.46 -15.74
N SER A 289 -18.77 -11.68 -15.10
CA SER A 289 -17.48 -11.27 -15.68
C SER A 289 -16.59 -12.48 -15.96
N PHE A 290 -16.54 -13.44 -15.03
CA PHE A 290 -15.76 -14.66 -15.14
C PHE A 290 -16.30 -15.59 -16.22
N TRP A 291 -17.61 -15.77 -16.28
CA TRP A 291 -18.26 -16.61 -17.29
C TRP A 291 -18.07 -16.02 -18.68
N ASN A 292 -18.19 -14.69 -18.81
CA ASN A 292 -17.91 -13.99 -20.07
C ASN A 292 -16.45 -14.13 -20.51
N ILE A 293 -15.50 -14.29 -19.57
CA ILE A 293 -14.08 -14.55 -19.88
C ILE A 293 -13.86 -15.99 -20.36
N ILE A 294 -14.47 -16.98 -19.70
CA ILE A 294 -14.25 -18.42 -19.99
C ILE A 294 -15.04 -18.88 -21.21
N GLN A 295 -16.28 -18.42 -21.33
CA GLN A 295 -17.19 -18.74 -22.43
C GLN A 295 -17.71 -17.43 -23.03
N PRO A 296 -16.89 -16.75 -23.86
CA PRO A 296 -17.38 -15.60 -24.61
C PRO A 296 -18.60 -16.01 -25.43
N SER A 297 -19.73 -15.35 -25.20
CA SER A 297 -20.95 -15.53 -25.99
C SER A 297 -20.67 -15.19 -27.46
N LYS A 298 -21.29 -15.93 -28.38
CA LYS A 298 -21.25 -15.60 -29.82
C LYS A 298 -21.86 -14.23 -30.13
N ASP A 299 -22.75 -13.74 -29.27
CA ASP A 299 -23.48 -12.47 -29.44
C ASP A 299 -22.76 -11.27 -28.80
N ASN A 300 -21.77 -11.53 -27.94
CA ASN A 300 -20.87 -10.53 -27.34
C ASN A 300 -19.44 -11.08 -27.39
N PRO A 301 -18.82 -11.12 -28.59
CA PRO A 301 -17.43 -11.56 -28.69
C PRO A 301 -16.59 -10.67 -27.78
N LEU A 302 -15.82 -11.30 -26.88
CA LEU A 302 -14.75 -10.57 -26.20
C LEU A 302 -13.91 -9.87 -27.27
N PRO A 303 -13.51 -8.61 -27.08
CA PRO A 303 -12.58 -7.92 -27.97
C PRO A 303 -11.18 -8.51 -27.76
N PHE A 304 -11.00 -9.75 -28.21
CA PHE A 304 -9.73 -10.42 -28.41
C PHE A 304 -9.72 -10.85 -29.88
N PRO A 305 -8.71 -10.42 -30.68
CA PRO A 305 -7.44 -9.86 -30.25
C PRO A 305 -7.47 -8.33 -30.13
N PHE A 306 -6.46 -7.82 -29.43
CA PHE A 306 -6.00 -6.44 -29.14
C PHE A 306 -6.30 -5.25 -30.10
N ASN A 307 -7.07 -5.40 -31.17
CA ASN A 307 -7.34 -4.36 -32.16
C ASN A 307 -8.32 -3.28 -31.65
N HIS A 308 -9.05 -3.54 -30.57
CA HIS A 308 -9.97 -2.58 -29.94
C HIS A 308 -9.68 -2.40 -28.45
N PHE A 309 -8.46 -1.97 -28.11
CA PHE A 309 -8.09 -1.59 -26.74
C PHE A 309 -9.11 -0.60 -26.14
N THR A 310 -9.71 0.28 -26.95
CA THR A 310 -10.76 1.22 -26.53
C THR A 310 -12.09 0.55 -26.20
N GLU A 311 -12.51 -0.49 -26.92
CA GLU A 311 -13.72 -1.28 -26.59
C GLU A 311 -13.49 -2.20 -25.39
N PHE A 312 -12.26 -2.65 -25.18
CA PHE A 312 -11.87 -3.37 -23.99
C PHE A 312 -12.12 -2.54 -22.73
N PHE A 313 -11.71 -1.26 -22.67
CA PHE A 313 -12.02 -0.35 -21.54
C PHE A 313 -13.49 0.09 -21.47
N ARG A 314 -14.19 0.16 -22.61
CA ARG A 314 -15.64 0.47 -22.68
C ARG A 314 -16.53 -0.71 -22.36
N SER A 315 -16.03 -1.93 -22.44
CA SER A 315 -16.80 -3.10 -22.03
C SER A 315 -17.06 -2.96 -20.53
N GLY A 316 -18.33 -2.97 -20.13
CA GLY A 316 -18.73 -2.92 -18.73
C GLY A 316 -18.03 -3.96 -17.85
N CYS A 317 -17.30 -4.92 -18.40
CA CYS A 317 -16.41 -5.82 -17.68
C CYS A 317 -15.48 -5.11 -16.68
N TRP A 318 -14.98 -3.90 -16.96
CA TRP A 318 -14.06 -3.18 -16.04
C TRP A 318 -14.75 -2.50 -14.87
N GLY A 319 -16.07 -2.30 -14.96
CA GLY A 319 -16.81 -1.46 -14.01
C GLY A 319 -16.36 0.01 -14.05
N ILE A 320 -15.81 0.50 -15.17
CA ILE A 320 -15.40 1.92 -15.34
C ILE A 320 -16.61 2.81 -15.63
N ASP A 321 -17.61 2.29 -16.33
CA ASP A 321 -18.89 2.98 -16.52
C ASP A 321 -19.60 3.15 -15.18
N GLY A 322 -19.86 4.40 -14.79
CA GLY A 322 -20.44 4.77 -13.49
C GLY A 322 -19.41 4.94 -12.37
N LEU A 323 -18.12 4.83 -12.67
CA LEU A 323 -17.07 4.97 -11.67
C LEU A 323 -16.69 6.42 -11.44
N ASP A 324 -16.61 6.82 -10.17
CA ASP A 324 -16.01 8.10 -9.82
C ASP A 324 -14.51 8.07 -10.15
N VAL A 325 -14.09 9.00 -11.03
CA VAL A 325 -12.71 9.17 -11.49
C VAL A 325 -11.78 9.40 -10.29
N SER A 326 -12.32 10.01 -9.23
CA SER A 326 -11.63 10.23 -7.97
C SER A 326 -11.20 8.94 -7.26
N ALA A 327 -12.07 7.94 -7.20
CA ALA A 327 -11.80 6.67 -6.55
C ALA A 327 -10.75 5.87 -7.33
N LEU A 328 -10.77 5.96 -8.67
CA LEU A 328 -9.72 5.38 -9.51
C LEU A 328 -8.38 6.06 -9.27
N ILE A 329 -8.37 7.40 -9.21
CA ILE A 329 -7.20 8.20 -8.88
C ILE A 329 -6.67 7.80 -7.50
N ALA A 330 -7.51 7.75 -6.46
CA ALA A 330 -7.13 7.33 -5.12
C ALA A 330 -6.55 5.91 -5.08
N VAL A 331 -7.16 4.95 -5.79
CA VAL A 331 -6.63 3.58 -5.90
C VAL A 331 -5.27 3.59 -6.59
N VAL A 332 -5.10 4.29 -7.71
CA VAL A 332 -3.82 4.38 -8.45
C VAL A 332 -2.75 5.05 -7.60
N PHE A 333 -3.06 6.16 -6.93
CA PHE A 333 -2.14 6.88 -6.06
C PHE A 333 -1.84 6.16 -4.74
N MET A 334 -2.71 5.24 -4.29
CA MET A 334 -2.39 4.37 -3.16
C MET A 334 -1.53 3.18 -3.60
N THR A 335 -1.84 2.57 -4.75
CA THR A 335 -1.21 1.30 -5.17
C THR A 335 0.09 1.46 -5.96
N VAL A 336 0.16 2.39 -6.91
CA VAL A 336 1.34 2.58 -7.76
C VAL A 336 2.55 3.06 -6.96
N PRO A 337 2.43 4.08 -6.08
CA PRO A 337 3.52 4.48 -5.20
C PRO A 337 3.99 3.33 -4.32
N ILE A 338 3.07 2.58 -3.72
CA ILE A 338 3.42 1.43 -2.90
C ILE A 338 4.21 0.38 -3.71
N VAL A 339 3.77 0.02 -4.92
CA VAL A 339 4.43 -1.03 -5.72
C VAL A 339 5.77 -0.54 -6.28
N VAL A 340 5.78 0.60 -6.96
CA VAL A 340 6.98 1.12 -7.65
C VAL A 340 8.02 1.61 -6.65
N ILE A 341 7.58 2.38 -5.65
CA ILE A 341 8.48 3.05 -4.73
C ILE A 341 9.06 2.05 -3.71
N CYS A 342 8.33 1.01 -3.32
CA CYS A 342 8.90 0.00 -2.43
C CYS A 342 9.80 -0.98 -3.18
N PHE A 343 9.48 -1.32 -4.43
CA PHE A 343 10.25 -2.31 -5.18
C PHE A 343 11.63 -1.81 -5.60
N LEU A 344 11.75 -0.53 -5.99
CA LEU A 344 13.00 -0.01 -6.54
C LEU A 344 14.17 0.01 -5.52
N PRO A 345 14.00 0.52 -4.28
CA PRO A 345 15.04 0.44 -3.25
C PRO A 345 15.35 -0.99 -2.84
N LEU A 346 14.35 -1.88 -2.80
CA LEU A 346 14.58 -3.29 -2.50
C LEU A 346 15.39 -3.99 -3.56
N TRP A 347 15.12 -3.67 -4.83
CA TRP A 347 15.90 -4.17 -5.95
C TRP A 347 17.36 -3.72 -5.83
N GLN A 348 17.60 -2.45 -5.47
CA GLN A 348 18.95 -1.95 -5.23
C GLN A 348 19.66 -2.68 -4.07
N ILE A 349 18.98 -2.87 -2.93
CA ILE A 349 19.53 -3.64 -1.80
C ILE A 349 19.81 -5.07 -2.25
N ARG A 350 18.91 -5.71 -3.00
CA ARG A 350 19.08 -7.06 -3.50
C ARG A 350 20.32 -7.18 -4.38
N THR A 351 20.46 -6.30 -5.38
CA THR A 351 21.60 -6.31 -6.29
C THR A 351 22.92 -6.10 -5.54
N LEU A 352 22.91 -5.22 -4.54
CA LEU A 352 24.07 -5.01 -3.68
C LEU A 352 24.45 -6.25 -2.88
N VAL A 353 23.46 -6.84 -2.21
CA VAL A 353 23.65 -8.02 -1.37
C VAL A 353 24.10 -9.20 -2.23
N ASP A 354 23.56 -9.35 -3.43
CA ASP A 354 23.96 -10.38 -4.38
C ASP A 354 25.41 -10.18 -4.84
N LYS A 355 25.80 -8.94 -5.19
CA LYS A 355 27.19 -8.62 -5.52
C LYS A 355 28.14 -8.96 -4.38
N ARG A 356 27.82 -8.56 -3.14
CA ARG A 356 28.62 -8.86 -1.96
C ARG A 356 28.70 -10.34 -1.64
N ARG A 357 27.60 -11.08 -1.85
CA ARG A 357 27.57 -12.52 -1.72
C ARG A 357 28.52 -13.19 -2.71
N SER A 358 28.52 -12.76 -3.98
CA SER A 358 29.43 -13.31 -5.00
C SER A 358 30.89 -13.02 -4.69
N GLU A 359 31.23 -11.77 -4.32
CA GLU A 359 32.59 -11.40 -3.90
C GLU A 359 33.08 -12.25 -2.72
N GLU A 360 32.19 -12.52 -1.76
CA GLU A 360 32.50 -13.32 -0.58
C GLU A 360 32.63 -14.82 -0.91
N LEU A 361 31.82 -15.35 -1.83
CA LEU A 361 31.98 -16.71 -2.35
C LEU A 361 33.32 -16.89 -3.07
N ASP A 362 33.74 -15.91 -3.86
CA ASP A 362 35.04 -15.92 -4.53
C ASP A 362 36.20 -15.90 -3.52
N ARG A 363 36.08 -15.10 -2.45
CA ARG A 363 37.04 -15.08 -1.33
C ARG A 363 37.14 -16.43 -0.64
N LEU A 364 36.01 -17.03 -0.27
CA LEU A 364 35.96 -18.35 0.36
C LEU A 364 36.50 -19.45 -0.57
N GLN A 365 36.27 -19.34 -1.88
CA GLN A 365 36.83 -20.26 -2.86
C GLN A 365 38.36 -20.19 -2.92
N ALA A 366 38.93 -18.98 -2.89
CA ALA A 366 40.38 -18.77 -2.84
C ALA A 366 40.97 -19.31 -1.52
N GLU A 367 40.32 -19.03 -0.39
CA GLU A 367 40.75 -19.50 0.92
C GLU A 367 40.67 -21.04 1.04
N HIS A 368 39.64 -21.66 0.49
CA HIS A 368 39.52 -23.12 0.43
C HIS A 368 40.71 -23.75 -0.33
N ALA A 369 41.09 -23.16 -1.48
CA ALA A 369 42.22 -23.63 -2.27
C ALA A 369 43.55 -23.47 -1.51
N GLU A 370 43.73 -22.37 -0.79
CA GLU A 370 44.91 -22.13 0.05
C GLU A 370 44.98 -23.10 1.24
N ALA A 371 43.88 -23.29 1.97
CA ALA A 371 43.81 -24.24 3.09
C ALA A 371 44.13 -25.67 2.66
N LEU A 372 43.66 -26.07 1.47
CA LEU A 372 43.97 -27.37 0.87
C LEU A 372 45.45 -27.48 0.50
N ARG A 373 46.06 -26.42 -0.03
CA ARG A 373 47.52 -26.36 -0.30
C ARG A 373 48.35 -26.51 0.98
N LEU A 374 47.91 -25.89 2.06
CA LEU A 374 48.54 -25.96 3.39
C LEU A 374 48.21 -27.23 4.17
N ARG A 375 47.38 -28.14 3.61
CA ARG A 375 46.89 -29.37 4.26
C ARG A 375 46.19 -29.13 5.61
N ASN A 376 45.55 -27.96 5.78
CA ASN A 376 44.75 -27.64 6.96
C ASN A 376 43.30 -28.09 6.76
N TYR A 377 43.03 -29.38 7.04
CA TYR A 377 41.72 -29.98 6.78
C TYR A 377 40.58 -29.40 7.63
N ASP A 378 40.87 -28.95 8.85
CA ASP A 378 39.87 -28.33 9.72
C ASP A 378 39.36 -27.01 9.09
N ARG A 379 40.28 -26.20 8.55
CA ARG A 379 39.92 -24.97 7.83
C ARG A 379 39.15 -25.27 6.54
N VAL A 380 39.54 -26.31 5.80
CA VAL A 380 38.81 -26.75 4.59
C VAL A 380 37.35 -27.07 4.91
N GLN A 381 37.08 -27.85 5.97
CA GLN A 381 35.71 -28.18 6.37
C GLN A 381 34.90 -26.94 6.76
N LEU A 382 35.50 -26.05 7.54
CA LEU A 382 34.86 -24.81 7.97
C LEU A 382 34.51 -23.89 6.78
N VAL A 383 35.46 -23.65 5.88
CA VAL A 383 35.25 -22.81 4.68
C VAL A 383 34.22 -23.43 3.75
N GLN A 384 34.22 -24.76 3.59
CA GLN A 384 33.21 -25.47 2.81
C GLN A 384 31.81 -25.32 3.41
N TYR A 385 31.69 -25.38 4.75
CA TYR A 385 30.43 -25.13 5.45
C TYR A 385 29.95 -23.69 5.26
N GLU A 386 30.83 -22.70 5.42
CA GLU A 386 30.51 -21.28 5.21
C GLU A 386 30.06 -21.02 3.77
N LYS A 387 30.76 -21.61 2.78
CA LYS A 387 30.39 -21.53 1.37
C LYS A 387 29.00 -22.10 1.12
N GLN A 388 28.70 -23.29 1.64
CA GLN A 388 27.37 -23.90 1.51
C GLN A 388 26.27 -23.05 2.18
N CYS A 389 26.56 -22.42 3.32
CA CYS A 389 25.63 -21.53 3.98
C CYS A 389 25.35 -20.29 3.12
N LEU A 390 26.39 -19.71 2.53
CA LEU A 390 26.30 -18.52 1.70
C LEU A 390 25.61 -18.79 0.35
N GLU A 391 25.84 -19.96 -0.27
CA GLU A 391 25.11 -20.41 -1.47
C GLU A 391 23.61 -20.57 -1.21
N LYS A 392 23.25 -21.07 -0.02
CA LYS A 392 21.86 -21.21 0.43
C LYS A 392 21.26 -19.91 0.95
N ALA A 393 22.08 -18.87 1.16
CA ALA A 393 21.63 -17.60 1.70
C ALA A 393 20.59 -16.94 0.79
N ASN A 394 19.49 -16.51 1.41
CA ASN A 394 18.48 -15.69 0.76
C ASN A 394 18.99 -14.27 0.60
N ILE A 395 18.92 -13.76 -0.64
CA ILE A 395 19.28 -12.38 -0.97
C ILE A 395 18.23 -11.41 -0.43
N TRP A 396 16.99 -11.87 -0.27
CA TRP A 396 15.93 -11.08 0.34
C TRP A 396 16.07 -11.07 1.86
N PRO A 397 15.98 -9.90 2.53
CA PRO A 397 16.06 -9.80 3.99
C PRO A 397 15.06 -10.68 4.77
N ASN A 398 14.01 -11.17 4.10
CA ASN A 398 12.94 -12.01 4.64
C ASN A 398 12.84 -13.41 4.03
N GLY A 399 13.79 -13.78 3.17
CA GLY A 399 13.68 -14.99 2.36
C GLY A 399 12.95 -14.77 1.04
N ASN A 400 13.42 -15.44 -0.01
CA ASN A 400 12.90 -15.28 -1.37
C ASN A 400 11.42 -15.67 -1.46
N ALA A 401 11.01 -16.72 -0.74
CA ALA A 401 9.65 -17.24 -0.74
C ALA A 401 8.64 -16.25 -0.11
N ARG A 402 8.98 -15.63 1.02
CA ARG A 402 8.10 -14.64 1.67
C ARG A 402 7.97 -13.38 0.81
N ALA A 403 9.09 -12.88 0.27
CA ALA A 403 9.06 -11.75 -0.65
C ALA A 403 8.17 -12.01 -1.87
N LYS A 404 8.30 -13.19 -2.49
CA LYS A 404 7.44 -13.59 -3.62
C LYS A 404 5.96 -13.61 -3.22
N ARG A 405 5.62 -14.22 -2.08
CA ARG A 405 4.22 -14.26 -1.59
C ARG A 405 3.63 -12.86 -1.40
N TYR A 406 4.35 -11.96 -0.74
CA TYR A 406 3.87 -10.58 -0.55
C TYR A 406 3.71 -9.84 -1.86
N LEU A 407 4.68 -9.96 -2.78
CA LEU A 407 4.58 -9.34 -4.10
C LEU A 407 3.39 -9.88 -4.90
N THR A 408 3.17 -11.19 -4.87
CA THR A 408 2.00 -11.80 -5.51
C THR A 408 0.70 -11.29 -4.89
N ILE A 409 0.59 -11.21 -3.56
CA ILE A 409 -0.62 -10.69 -2.89
C ILE A 409 -0.84 -9.22 -3.23
N ILE A 410 0.18 -8.37 -3.11
CA ILE A 410 0.05 -6.94 -3.42
C ILE A 410 -0.29 -6.73 -4.88
N PHE A 411 0.37 -7.45 -5.80
CA PHE A 411 0.07 -7.37 -7.23
C PHE A 411 -1.35 -7.83 -7.53
N ALA A 412 -1.81 -8.95 -6.94
CA ALA A 412 -3.16 -9.44 -7.11
C ALA A 412 -4.20 -8.44 -6.57
N LEU A 413 -3.98 -7.88 -5.38
CA LEU A 413 -4.86 -6.87 -4.80
C LEU A 413 -4.86 -5.57 -5.60
N ALA A 414 -3.70 -5.10 -6.08
CA ALA A 414 -3.61 -3.91 -6.92
C ALA A 414 -4.26 -4.12 -8.29
N ALA A 415 -4.00 -5.27 -8.93
CA ALA A 415 -4.65 -5.66 -10.17
C ALA A 415 -6.16 -5.80 -9.98
N GLY A 416 -6.62 -6.39 -8.87
CA GLY A 416 -8.04 -6.49 -8.53
C GLY A 416 -8.68 -5.15 -8.22
N ALA A 417 -7.96 -4.22 -7.59
CA ALA A 417 -8.45 -2.88 -7.28
C ALA A 417 -8.57 -2.02 -8.55
N PHE A 418 -7.64 -2.17 -9.49
CA PHE A 418 -7.67 -1.50 -10.79
C PHE A 418 -8.66 -2.16 -11.75
N ALA A 419 -8.69 -3.49 -11.75
CA ALA A 419 -9.36 -4.34 -12.71
C ALA A 419 -9.76 -5.69 -12.08
N PRO A 420 -10.89 -5.76 -11.37
CA PRO A 420 -11.36 -7.00 -10.74
C PRO A 420 -11.39 -8.23 -11.66
N PRO A 421 -11.71 -8.12 -12.97
CA PRO A 421 -11.61 -9.26 -13.88
C PRO A 421 -10.18 -9.79 -14.08
N LEU A 422 -9.16 -8.93 -14.02
CA LEU A 422 -7.76 -9.36 -14.06
C LEU A 422 -7.42 -10.20 -12.83
N LEU A 423 -7.96 -9.87 -11.65
CA LEU A 423 -7.80 -10.72 -10.47
C LEU A 423 -8.43 -12.10 -10.71
N ALA A 424 -9.61 -12.17 -11.32
CA ALA A 424 -10.23 -13.45 -11.65
C ALA A 424 -9.38 -14.28 -12.65
N ILE A 425 -8.75 -13.63 -13.64
CA ILE A 425 -7.80 -14.26 -14.57
C ILE A 425 -6.52 -14.71 -13.84
N VAL A 426 -5.96 -13.88 -12.95
CA VAL A 426 -4.76 -14.21 -12.16
C VAL A 426 -5.04 -15.37 -11.22
N LEU A 427 -6.21 -15.38 -10.56
CA LEU A 427 -6.64 -16.48 -9.71
C LEU A 427 -6.86 -17.73 -10.56
N ALA A 428 -7.61 -17.66 -11.66
CA ALA A 428 -7.84 -18.78 -12.55
C ALA A 428 -6.55 -19.33 -13.19
N GLY A 429 -5.58 -18.47 -13.53
CA GLY A 429 -4.26 -18.85 -14.02
C GLY A 429 -3.37 -19.47 -12.94
N SER A 430 -3.44 -18.97 -11.71
CA SER A 430 -2.74 -19.57 -10.56
C SER A 430 -3.36 -20.92 -10.18
N PHE A 431 -4.68 -21.04 -10.31
CA PHE A 431 -5.41 -22.30 -10.21
C PHE A 431 -5.14 -23.20 -11.42
N SER A 432 -4.88 -22.67 -12.62
CA SER A 432 -4.60 -23.45 -13.82
C SER A 432 -3.19 -24.05 -13.81
N ASP A 433 -2.17 -23.41 -13.23
CA ASP A 433 -0.89 -24.08 -12.98
C ASP A 433 -1.02 -25.22 -11.94
N GLY A 434 -1.98 -25.10 -11.02
CA GLY A 434 -2.40 -26.17 -10.11
C GLY A 434 -3.23 -27.27 -10.78
N LEU A 435 -4.19 -26.89 -11.62
CA LEU A 435 -5.10 -27.78 -12.37
C LEU A 435 -4.38 -28.47 -13.52
N VAL A 436 -3.43 -27.85 -14.20
CA VAL A 436 -2.59 -28.48 -15.23
C VAL A 436 -1.65 -29.51 -14.59
N LYS A 437 -1.15 -29.26 -13.37
CA LYS A 437 -0.45 -30.27 -12.57
C LYS A 437 -1.38 -31.39 -12.10
N TYR A 438 -2.61 -31.07 -11.70
CA TYR A 438 -3.62 -32.04 -11.24
C TYR A 438 -4.17 -32.90 -12.41
N PHE A 439 -4.40 -32.29 -13.57
CA PHE A 439 -4.79 -32.96 -14.82
C PHE A 439 -3.64 -33.78 -15.39
N LYS A 440 -2.37 -33.32 -15.31
CA LYS A 440 -1.22 -34.18 -15.63
C LYS A 440 -1.11 -35.39 -14.71
N LEU A 441 -1.44 -35.26 -13.42
CA LEU A 441 -1.47 -36.38 -12.46
C LEU A 441 -2.64 -37.35 -12.69
N ILE A 442 -3.82 -36.84 -13.05
CA ILE A 442 -5.01 -37.67 -13.33
C ILE A 442 -4.93 -38.35 -14.71
N PHE A 443 -4.32 -37.71 -15.71
CA PHE A 443 -4.18 -38.27 -17.06
C PHE A 443 -2.88 -39.05 -17.30
N HIS A 444 -1.89 -39.03 -16.38
CA HIS A 444 -0.78 -39.99 -16.41
C HIS A 444 -1.05 -41.28 -15.62
N SER A 445 -2.14 -41.40 -14.86
CA SER A 445 -2.49 -42.68 -14.18
C SER A 445 -3.39 -43.61 -15.01
N ARG A 446 -3.56 -43.34 -16.31
CA ARG A 446 -4.32 -44.21 -17.25
C ARG A 446 -3.50 -44.70 -18.44
N THR A 447 -2.19 -44.48 -18.42
CA THR A 447 -1.25 -45.14 -19.33
C THR A 447 -0.02 -45.59 -18.55
N ALA A 448 -0.25 -46.60 -17.70
CA ALA A 448 0.75 -47.57 -17.25
C ALA A 448 0.02 -48.92 -17.14
#